data_AF-A0A536HSG4-F1
#
_entry.id   AF-A0A536HSG4-F1
#
_cell.length_a   1.000
_cell.length_b   1.000
_cell.length_c   1.000
_cell.angle_alpha   90.00
_cell.angle_beta   90.00
_cell.angle_gamma   90.00
#
_symmetry.space_group_name_H-M   'P 1'
#
loop_
_entity.id
_entity.type
_entity.pdbx_description
1 polymer ?
#
loop_
_entity_poly.entity_id
_entity_poly.type
_entity_poly.pdbx_seq_one_letter_code
_entity_poly.pdbx_strand_id
1 'polypeptide(L)'
;QLRRRIDYLLVDGFLLPEALVPQLPIVKGDSRSISIMSGGILAKVTRDRLMARFAGQFPGYGFETHKGYPTPEHLHAMDRHGLSPLHRRSFISIRDRAALEAAAYAGATNGPEPRD
;
A
#
# COMPACT_ATOMS: atom_id res chain seq x y z
N GLN A 1 17.72 -0.61 6.44
CA GLN A 1 18.12 0.03 7.71
C GLN A 1 19.28 0.98 7.45
N LEU A 2 19.28 2.16 8.09
CA LEU A 2 20.37 3.12 7.96
C LEU A 2 21.61 2.61 8.71
N ARG A 3 22.79 2.82 8.13
CA ARG A 3 24.06 2.29 8.69
C ARG A 3 24.65 3.16 9.80
N ARG A 4 24.27 4.44 9.89
CA ARG A 4 24.74 5.37 10.91
C ARG A 4 23.61 5.71 11.87
N ARG A 5 23.98 5.98 13.13
CA ARG A 5 23.07 6.53 14.13
C ARG A 5 22.56 7.88 13.64
N ILE A 6 21.28 8.14 13.86
CA ILE A 6 20.63 9.40 13.55
C ILE A 6 20.44 10.15 14.87
N ASP A 7 20.92 11.39 14.94
CA ASP A 7 20.82 12.21 16.14
C ASP A 7 19.55 13.11 16.13
N TYR A 8 18.97 13.37 14.95
CA TYR A 8 17.76 14.19 14.79
C TYR A 8 16.98 13.83 13.53
N LEU A 9 15.65 13.89 13.57
CA LEU A 9 14.76 13.63 12.42
C LEU A 9 14.00 14.88 11.99
N LEU A 10 13.99 15.12 10.68
CA LEU A 10 13.04 16.04 10.04
C LEU A 10 11.98 15.19 9.34
N VAL A 11 10.70 15.43 9.64
CA VAL A 11 9.60 14.60 9.14
C VAL A 11 8.60 15.46 8.39
N ASP A 12 8.09 14.98 7.27
CA ASP A 12 7.03 15.68 6.53
C ASP A 12 5.67 15.46 7.20
N GLY A 13 5.05 16.55 7.67
CA GLY A 13 3.69 16.57 8.19
C GLY A 13 3.54 16.26 9.68
N PHE A 14 3.93 15.06 10.14
CA PHE A 14 3.59 14.58 11.49
C PHE A 14 4.74 13.86 12.21
N LEU A 15 4.63 13.78 13.54
CA LEU A 15 5.56 13.04 14.38
C LEU A 15 5.44 11.53 14.13
N LEU A 16 6.56 10.82 14.25
CA LEU A 16 6.58 9.37 14.23
C LEU A 16 6.58 8.87 15.69
N PRO A 17 5.46 8.31 16.20
CA PRO A 17 5.36 7.94 17.62
C PRO A 17 6.40 6.90 18.06
N GLU A 18 6.81 6.03 17.14
CA GLU A 18 7.76 4.96 17.40
C GLU A 18 9.23 5.40 17.34
N ALA A 19 9.51 6.61 16.83
CA ALA A 19 10.87 7.11 16.73
C ALA A 19 11.33 7.75 18.05
N LEU A 20 12.34 7.15 18.69
CA LEU A 20 12.88 7.60 19.98
C LEU A 20 13.91 8.74 19.87
N VAL A 21 14.31 9.10 18.65
CA VAL A 21 15.23 10.22 18.41
C VAL A 21 14.46 11.54 18.37
N PRO A 22 15.06 12.68 18.75
CA PRO A 22 14.40 13.99 18.63
C PRO A 22 13.94 14.26 17.19
N GLN A 23 12.76 14.87 17.06
CA GLN A 23 12.07 15.04 15.77
C GLN A 23 11.50 16.44 15.61
N LEU A 24 11.48 16.94 14.38
CA LEU A 24 10.75 18.14 13.98
C LEU A 24 9.79 17.79 12.82
N PRO A 25 8.46 17.83 13.05
CA PRO A 25 7.49 17.73 11.97
C PRO A 25 7.42 19.07 11.22
N ILE A 26 7.49 19.02 9.89
CA ILE A 26 7.47 20.18 9.02
C ILE A 26 6.31 20.01 8.04
N VAL A 27 5.33 20.91 8.10
CA VAL A 27 4.24 20.96 7.11
C VAL A 27 4.82 21.34 5.75
N LYS A 28 4.53 20.53 4.71
CA LYS A 28 5.11 20.65 3.35
C LYS A 28 6.63 20.63 3.40
N GLY A 29 7.17 19.66 4.14
CA GLY A 29 8.58 19.55 4.45
C GLY A 29 9.44 19.33 3.21
N ASP A 30 8.90 18.70 2.18
CA ASP A 30 9.52 18.55 0.87
C ASP A 30 9.93 19.88 0.23
N SER A 31 9.11 20.91 0.35
CA SER A 31 9.41 22.26 -0.17
C SER A 31 10.37 23.06 0.71
N ARG A 32 10.65 22.61 1.93
CA ARG A 32 11.35 23.37 2.98
C ARG A 32 12.65 22.72 3.47
N SER A 33 12.89 21.46 3.13
CA SER A 33 14.06 20.70 3.57
C SER A 33 14.55 19.78 2.45
N ILE A 34 15.80 19.98 2.05
CA ILE A 34 16.48 19.13 1.06
C ILE A 34 16.53 17.68 1.54
N SER A 35 16.69 17.44 2.85
CA SER A 35 16.71 16.09 3.43
C SER A 35 15.35 15.40 3.28
N ILE A 36 14.24 16.11 3.56
CA ILE A 36 12.88 15.57 3.39
C ILE A 36 12.61 15.30 1.91
N MET A 37 12.92 16.27 1.03
CA MET A 37 12.76 16.11 -0.43
C MET A 37 13.54 14.90 -0.95
N SER A 38 14.81 14.76 -0.56
CA SER A 38 15.67 13.65 -0.99
C SER A 38 15.13 12.31 -0.51
N GLY A 39 14.68 12.23 0.74
CA GLY A 39 14.02 11.04 1.29
C GLY A 39 12.74 10.68 0.52
N GLY A 40 11.92 11.68 0.19
CA GLY A 40 10.69 11.51 -0.61
C GLY A 40 10.97 10.98 -2.02
N ILE A 41 11.98 11.51 -2.72
CA ILE A 41 12.40 11.02 -4.04
C ILE A 41 12.83 9.56 -3.97
N LEU A 42 13.68 9.20 -3.01
CA LEU A 42 14.12 7.82 -2.82
C LEU A 42 12.94 6.89 -2.53
N ALA A 43 12.01 7.30 -1.67
CA ALA A 43 10.82 6.53 -1.34
C ALA A 43 9.93 6.31 -2.57
N LYS A 44 9.63 7.37 -3.33
CA LYS A 44 8.77 7.34 -4.52
C LYS A 44 9.38 6.46 -5.62
N VAL A 45 10.64 6.68 -5.98
CA VAL A 45 11.31 5.92 -7.04
C VAL A 45 11.42 4.44 -6.66
N THR A 46 11.72 4.14 -5.38
CA THR A 46 11.78 2.75 -4.91
C THR A 46 10.42 2.08 -4.98
N ARG A 47 9.36 2.75 -4.52
CA ARG A 47 7.98 2.23 -4.61
C ARG A 47 7.58 1.98 -6.07
N ASP A 48 7.86 2.92 -6.96
CA ASP A 48 7.44 2.81 -8.37
C ASP A 48 8.12 1.64 -9.09
N ARG A 49 9.40 1.38 -8.78
CA ARG A 49 10.12 0.19 -9.27
C ARG A 49 9.53 -1.10 -8.71
N LEU A 50 9.19 -1.11 -7.42
CA LEU A 50 8.59 -2.27 -6.77
C LEU A 50 7.22 -2.60 -7.40
N MET A 51 6.38 -1.59 -7.65
CA MET A 51 5.09 -1.80 -8.29
C MET A 51 5.21 -2.29 -9.73
N ALA A 52 6.21 -1.80 -10.48
CA ALA A 52 6.51 -2.33 -11.82
C ALA A 52 6.96 -3.81 -11.76
N ARG A 53 7.75 -4.20 -10.76
CA ARG A 53 8.11 -5.61 -10.54
C ARG A 53 6.87 -6.46 -10.18
N PHE A 54 5.95 -5.92 -9.39
CA PHE A 54 4.72 -6.62 -9.05
C PHE A 54 3.76 -6.77 -10.22
N ALA A 55 3.77 -5.87 -11.19
CA ALA A 55 3.00 -6.05 -12.43
C ALA A 55 3.37 -7.36 -13.16
N GLY A 56 4.65 -7.74 -13.14
CA GLY A 56 5.08 -9.03 -13.70
C GLY A 56 4.63 -10.25 -12.90
N GLN A 57 4.40 -10.11 -11.59
CA GLN A 57 3.92 -11.19 -10.71
C GLN A 57 2.38 -11.29 -10.71
N PHE A 58 1.70 -10.16 -10.93
CA PHE A 58 0.25 -10.03 -10.94
C PHE A 58 -0.19 -9.39 -12.27
N PRO A 59 -0.07 -10.11 -13.40
CA PRO A 59 -0.42 -9.58 -14.71
C PRO A 59 -1.90 -9.22 -14.79
N GLY A 60 -2.23 -8.18 -15.57
CA GLY A 60 -3.61 -7.70 -15.74
C GLY A 60 -4.09 -6.72 -14.68
N TYR A 61 -3.35 -6.56 -13.57
CA TYR A 61 -3.69 -5.58 -12.52
C TYR A 61 -3.30 -4.14 -12.86
N GLY A 62 -2.31 -3.89 -13.73
CA GLY A 62 -1.89 -2.53 -14.13
C GLY A 62 -0.98 -1.80 -13.12
N PHE A 63 -0.37 -2.53 -12.18
CA PHE A 63 0.44 -1.96 -11.09
C PHE A 63 1.61 -1.09 -11.55
N GLU A 64 2.18 -1.35 -12.71
CA GLU A 64 3.21 -0.56 -13.37
C GLU A 64 2.73 0.84 -13.76
N THR A 65 1.42 1.06 -13.91
CA THR A 65 0.84 2.35 -14.32
C THR A 65 0.35 3.12 -13.10
N HIS A 66 -0.67 2.59 -12.41
CA HIS A 66 -1.31 3.30 -11.29
C HIS A 66 -0.65 3.06 -9.93
N LYS A 67 0.39 2.22 -9.83
CA LYS A 67 1.18 2.01 -8.59
C LYS A 67 0.36 1.61 -7.36
N GLY A 68 -0.80 0.99 -7.59
CA GLY A 68 -1.74 0.60 -6.54
C GLY A 68 -2.67 1.72 -6.03
N TYR A 69 -2.67 2.91 -6.66
CA TYR A 69 -3.68 3.92 -6.39
C TYR A 69 -5.04 3.51 -6.97
N PRO A 70 -6.17 3.85 -6.30
CA PRO A 70 -7.53 3.42 -6.67
C PRO A 70 -8.06 4.19 -7.89
N THR A 71 -7.36 4.08 -9.00
CA THR A 71 -7.79 4.57 -10.31
C THR A 71 -8.92 3.71 -10.87
N PRO A 72 -9.77 4.22 -11.77
CA PRO A 72 -10.81 3.40 -12.41
C PRO A 72 -10.27 2.11 -13.02
N GLU A 73 -9.10 2.16 -13.64
CA GLU A 73 -8.42 1.00 -14.23
C GLU A 73 -8.08 -0.06 -13.17
N HIS A 74 -7.60 0.38 -12.01
CA HIS A 74 -7.29 -0.51 -10.88
C HIS A 74 -8.57 -1.11 -10.29
N LEU A 75 -9.62 -0.32 -10.11
CA LEU A 75 -10.90 -0.81 -9.61
C LEU A 75 -11.47 -1.90 -10.55
N HIS A 76 -11.46 -1.65 -11.86
CA HIS A 76 -11.90 -2.63 -12.85
C HIS A 76 -11.03 -3.89 -12.86
N ALA A 77 -9.71 -3.74 -12.67
CA ALA A 77 -8.83 -4.90 -12.56
C ALA A 77 -9.16 -5.76 -11.33
N MET A 78 -9.49 -5.14 -10.19
CA MET A 78 -9.95 -5.87 -9.01
C MET A 78 -11.29 -6.58 -9.24
N ASP A 79 -12.21 -5.96 -9.99
CA ASP A 79 -13.50 -6.58 -10.30
C ASP A 79 -13.33 -7.81 -11.22
N ARG A 80 -12.33 -7.80 -12.12
CA ARG A 80 -12.02 -8.92 -13.02
C ARG A 80 -11.19 -10.03 -12.36
N HIS A 81 -10.22 -9.67 -11.53
CA HIS A 81 -9.19 -10.58 -11.04
C HIS A 81 -9.28 -10.88 -9.54
N GLY A 82 -10.24 -10.28 -8.84
CA GLY A 82 -10.34 -10.31 -7.37
C GLY A 82 -9.32 -9.40 -6.69
N LEU A 83 -9.07 -9.64 -5.40
CA LEU A 83 -8.04 -8.91 -4.66
C LEU A 83 -6.72 -9.67 -4.67
N SER A 84 -5.67 -9.09 -5.26
CA SER A 84 -4.30 -9.55 -5.04
C SER A 84 -3.88 -9.49 -3.55
N PRO A 85 -2.89 -10.30 -3.11
CA PRO A 85 -2.29 -10.21 -1.77
C PRO A 85 -1.68 -8.85 -1.41
N LEU A 86 -1.40 -8.00 -2.40
CA LEU A 86 -0.84 -6.66 -2.19
C LEU A 86 -1.92 -5.64 -1.76
N HIS A 87 -3.20 -5.97 -1.90
CA HIS A 87 -4.28 -5.07 -1.52
C HIS A 87 -4.40 -4.95 0.00
N ARG A 88 -4.42 -3.71 0.47
CA ARG A 88 -4.65 -3.40 1.88
C ARG A 88 -6.15 -3.48 2.17
N ARG A 89 -6.60 -4.64 2.65
CA ARG A 89 -8.02 -4.93 2.93
C ARG A 89 -8.70 -3.96 3.90
N SER A 90 -7.94 -3.25 4.73
CA SER A 90 -8.47 -2.22 5.64
C SER A 90 -8.78 -0.87 4.98
N PHE A 91 -8.38 -0.67 3.72
CA PHE A 91 -8.65 0.58 3.02
C PHE A 91 -10.11 0.67 2.63
N ILE A 92 -10.72 1.85 2.80
CA ILE A 92 -12.15 2.08 2.57
C ILE A 92 -12.56 1.64 1.16
N SER A 93 -11.77 1.94 0.13
CA SER A 93 -12.05 1.56 -1.26
C SER A 93 -11.98 0.05 -1.56
N ILE A 94 -11.39 -0.73 -0.64
CA ILE A 94 -11.12 -2.16 -0.79
C ILE A 94 -12.00 -2.98 0.18
N ARG A 95 -12.38 -2.43 1.33
CA ARG A 95 -13.07 -3.12 2.41
C ARG A 95 -14.33 -3.84 1.93
N ASP A 96 -15.16 -3.19 1.12
CA ASP A 96 -16.42 -3.78 0.67
C ASP A 96 -16.17 -4.96 -0.28
N ARG A 97 -15.17 -4.86 -1.18
CA ARG A 97 -14.72 -5.97 -2.03
C ARG A 97 -14.15 -7.13 -1.19
N ALA A 98 -13.38 -6.82 -0.15
CA ALA A 98 -12.82 -7.82 0.74
C ALA A 98 -13.90 -8.55 1.56
N ALA A 99 -14.95 -7.84 1.98
CA ALA A 99 -16.09 -8.43 2.67
C ALA A 99 -16.89 -9.36 1.75
N LEU A 100 -17.11 -8.96 0.49
CA LEU A 100 -17.76 -9.79 -0.52
C LEU A 100 -16.95 -11.07 -0.83
N GLU A 101 -15.63 -10.95 -0.99
CA GLU A 101 -14.73 -12.10 -1.21
C GLU A 101 -14.76 -13.08 -0.02
N ALA A 102 -14.75 -12.57 1.21
CA ALA A 102 -14.84 -13.40 2.43
C ALA A 102 -16.19 -14.13 2.56
N ALA A 103 -17.30 -13.44 2.25
CA ALA A 103 -18.64 -14.03 2.27
C ALA A 103 -18.81 -15.14 1.21
N ALA A 104 -18.28 -14.92 0.00
CA ALA A 104 -18.30 -15.92 -1.06
C ALA A 104 -17.53 -17.20 -0.67
N TYR A 105 -16.37 -17.06 -0.02
CA TYR A 105 -15.61 -18.20 0.49
C TYR A 105 -16.36 -18.98 1.57
N ALA A 106 -16.96 -18.28 2.55
CA ALA A 106 -17.74 -18.92 3.62
C ALA A 106 -18.98 -19.66 3.10
N GLY A 107 -19.63 -19.14 2.05
CA GLY A 107 -20.75 -19.82 1.38
C GLY A 107 -20.33 -21.08 0.64
N ALA A 108 -19.14 -21.10 0.04
CA ALA A 108 -18.61 -22.25 -0.70
C ALA A 108 -18.18 -23.42 0.21
N THR A 109 -17.80 -23.14 1.47
CA THR A 109 -17.40 -24.17 2.43
C THR A 109 -18.57 -24.83 3.16
N ASN A 110 -19.79 -24.28 3.07
CA ASN A 110 -21.01 -24.82 3.68
C ASN A 110 -21.78 -25.71 2.69
N GLY A 111 -21.10 -26.68 2.06
CA GLY A 111 -21.76 -27.74 1.29
C GLY A 111 -22.60 -28.64 2.21
N PRO A 112 -23.68 -29.28 1.71
CA PRO A 112 -24.57 -30.05 2.57
C PRO A 112 -23.80 -31.18 3.25
N GLU A 113 -23.97 -31.29 4.58
CA GLU A 113 -23.52 -32.43 5.38
C GLU A 113 -23.93 -33.75 4.69
N PRO A 114 -23.07 -34.80 4.70
CA PRO A 114 -23.47 -36.08 4.17
C PRO A 114 -24.70 -36.56 4.96
N ARG A 115 -25.79 -36.81 4.24
CA ARG A 115 -26.97 -37.45 4.83
C ARG A 115 -26.64 -38.93 5.02
N ASP A 116 -26.47 -39.33 6.27
CA ASP A 116 -26.45 -40.73 6.70
C ASP A 116 -27.80 -41.41 6.45
#